data_AF-A0A9R0NYY3-F1
#
_entry.id   AF-A0A9R0NYY3-F1
#
_cell.length_a   1.000
_cell.length_b   1.000
_cell.length_c   1.000
_cell.angle_alpha   90.00
_cell.angle_beta   90.00
_cell.angle_gamma   90.00
#
_symmetry.space_group_name_H-M   'P 1'
#
loop_
_entity.id
_entity.type
_entity.pdbx_description
1 polymer ?
#
loop_
_entity_poly.entity_id
_entity_poly.type
_entity_poly.pdbx_seq_one_letter_code
_entity_poly.pdbx_strand_id
1 'polypeptide(L)'
;MRPALRMGAGDESPFAGRRAVRHKLAVLARHCEEAGRPYGDIEKTISTRLAPGERAESFARRCEEFAGWGIDHAVVTTAGPWPVAGVETLGRAAALIG
;
A
#
# COMPACT_ATOMS: atom_id res chain seq x y z
N MET A 1 5.46 18.69 -6.40
CA MET A 1 5.18 17.72 -5.33
C MET A 1 3.66 17.55 -5.24
N ARG A 2 3.16 16.32 -5.39
CA ARG A 2 1.71 16.02 -5.46
C ARG A 2 1.11 15.98 -4.04
N PRO A 3 -0.15 16.40 -3.81
CA PRO A 3 -0.79 16.24 -2.51
C PRO A 3 -0.94 14.75 -2.17
N ALA A 4 -0.53 14.36 -0.96
CA ALA A 4 -0.51 12.96 -0.52
C ALA A 4 -1.81 12.55 0.18
N LEU A 5 -2.40 11.44 -0.24
CA LEU A 5 -3.51 10.79 0.46
C LEU A 5 -3.06 9.45 1.03
N ARG A 6 -3.25 9.25 2.34
CA ARG A 6 -2.93 8.00 3.02
C ARG A 6 -4.17 7.12 3.18
N MET A 7 -4.06 5.87 2.75
CA MET A 7 -5.09 4.84 2.94
C MET A 7 -4.59 3.76 3.90
N GLY A 8 -5.37 3.51 4.95
CA GLY A 8 -5.20 2.34 5.81
C GLY A 8 -5.92 1.13 5.23
N ALA A 9 -5.21 0.01 5.10
CA ALA A 9 -5.81 -1.32 5.08
C ALA A 9 -6.17 -1.68 6.54
N GLY A 10 -7.46 -1.65 6.87
CA GLY A 10 -7.95 -2.03 8.20
C GLY A 10 -7.54 -3.46 8.56
N ASP A 11 -7.33 -3.70 9.84
CA ASP A 11 -6.64 -4.84 10.45
C ASP A 11 -7.49 -6.12 10.63
N GLU A 12 -8.71 -6.16 10.10
CA GLU A 12 -9.59 -7.31 10.24
C GLU A 12 -9.79 -8.04 8.90
N SER A 13 -8.91 -9.02 8.63
CA SER A 13 -8.91 -9.97 7.50
C SER A 13 -8.07 -9.60 6.26
N PRO A 14 -7.22 -10.54 5.75
CA PRO A 14 -6.37 -10.35 4.57
C PRO A 14 -7.14 -10.05 3.26
N PHE A 15 -8.46 -10.30 3.22
CA PHE A 15 -9.32 -10.00 2.07
C PHE A 15 -10.12 -8.70 2.24
N ALA A 16 -10.50 -8.33 3.46
CA ALA A 16 -11.29 -7.13 3.73
C ALA A 16 -10.47 -5.86 3.47
N GLY A 17 -9.19 -5.84 3.86
CA GLY A 17 -8.29 -4.71 3.64
C GLY A 17 -8.13 -4.33 2.15
N ARG A 18 -8.05 -5.30 1.24
CA ARG A 18 -7.88 -5.04 -0.22
C ARG A 18 -9.14 -4.50 -0.88
N ARG A 19 -10.31 -5.09 -0.56
CA ARG A 19 -11.61 -4.58 -1.05
C ARG A 19 -11.86 -3.16 -0.53
N ALA A 20 -11.49 -2.88 0.72
CA ALA A 20 -11.58 -1.54 1.29
C ALA A 20 -10.69 -0.53 0.55
N VAL A 21 -9.46 -0.90 0.15
CA VAL A 21 -8.57 0.00 -0.60
C VAL A 21 -9.15 0.34 -1.98
N ARG A 22 -9.59 -0.64 -2.75
CA ARG A 22 -10.21 -0.39 -4.08
C ARG A 22 -11.46 0.48 -3.98
N HIS A 23 -12.30 0.24 -2.97
CA HIS A 23 -13.45 1.08 -2.72
C HIS A 23 -13.05 2.53 -2.37
N LYS A 24 -12.06 2.72 -1.48
CA LYS A 24 -11.55 4.05 -1.14
C LYS A 24 -10.96 4.79 -2.35
N LEU A 25 -10.26 4.08 -3.24
CA LEU A 25 -9.77 4.65 -4.51
C LEU A 25 -10.91 5.11 -5.41
N ALA A 26 -11.99 4.32 -5.52
CA ALA A 26 -13.18 4.71 -6.27
C ALA A 26 -13.88 5.94 -5.67
N VAL A 27 -13.99 6.01 -4.34
CA VAL A 27 -14.53 7.19 -3.63
C VAL A 27 -13.66 8.42 -3.89
N LEU A 28 -12.33 8.28 -3.82
CA LEU A 28 -11.40 9.37 -4.13
C LEU A 28 -11.56 9.85 -5.58
N ALA A 29 -11.69 8.93 -6.54
CA ALA A 29 -11.89 9.28 -7.95
C ALA A 29 -13.14 10.13 -8.14
N ARG A 30 -14.27 9.73 -7.53
CA ARG A 30 -15.52 10.51 -7.56
C ARG A 30 -15.34 11.91 -6.97
N HIS A 31 -14.67 12.02 -5.82
CA HIS A 31 -14.42 13.34 -5.21
C HIS A 31 -13.48 14.22 -6.03
N CYS A 32 -12.53 13.63 -6.76
CA CYS A 32 -11.68 14.37 -7.67
C CYS A 32 -12.49 14.93 -8.85
N GLU A 33 -13.39 14.12 -9.42
CA GLU A 33 -14.31 14.54 -10.47
C GLU A 33 -15.23 15.67 -10.00
N GLU A 34 -15.88 15.51 -8.85
CA GLU A 34 -16.75 16.52 -8.24
C GLU A 34 -16.01 17.85 -7.97
N ALA A 35 -14.72 17.76 -7.60
CA ALA A 35 -13.88 18.92 -7.32
C ALA A 35 -13.17 19.51 -8.56
N GLY A 36 -13.34 18.92 -9.76
CA GLY A 36 -12.64 19.34 -10.97
C GLY A 36 -11.11 19.15 -10.91
N ARG A 37 -10.63 18.19 -10.12
CA ARG A 37 -9.19 17.93 -9.90
C ARG A 37 -8.75 16.66 -10.63
N PRO A 38 -7.58 16.66 -11.31
CA PRO A 38 -7.06 15.43 -11.91
C PRO A 38 -6.75 14.38 -10.82
N TYR A 39 -7.39 13.22 -10.88
CA TYR A 39 -7.13 12.10 -9.96
C TYR A 39 -5.67 11.62 -10.01
N GLY A 40 -5.08 11.71 -11.21
CA GLY A 40 -3.68 11.43 -11.48
C GLY A 40 -2.69 12.41 -10.88
N ASP A 41 -3.14 13.50 -10.25
CA ASP A 41 -2.25 14.45 -9.55
C ASP A 41 -2.12 14.15 -8.06
N ILE A 42 -2.87 13.19 -7.51
CA ILE A 42 -2.81 12.85 -6.07
C ILE A 42 -1.84 11.70 -5.86
N GLU A 43 -0.80 11.88 -5.05
CA GLU A 43 0.07 10.80 -4.60
C GLU A 43 -0.68 9.93 -3.59
N LYS A 44 -0.72 8.62 -3.83
CA LYS A 44 -1.51 7.68 -3.03
C LYS A 44 -0.57 6.78 -2.24
N THR A 45 -0.69 6.85 -0.92
CA THR A 45 0.11 6.06 0.01
C THR A 45 -0.76 4.99 0.65
N ILE A 46 -0.27 3.76 0.74
CA ILE A 46 -0.90 2.67 1.50
C ILE A 46 -0.11 2.37 2.78
N SER A 47 -0.81 2.11 3.88
CA SER A 47 -0.21 1.48 5.06
C SER A 47 -0.50 -0.01 5.02
N THR A 48 0.54 -0.85 5.07
CA THR A 48 0.41 -2.30 5.04
C THR A 48 1.32 -2.96 6.07
N ARG A 49 1.00 -4.19 6.48
CA ARG A 49 1.79 -4.95 7.44
C ARG A 49 2.63 -6.02 6.74
N LEU A 50 3.91 -6.12 7.09
CA LEU A 50 4.74 -7.28 6.80
C LEU A 50 4.37 -8.40 7.78
N ALA A 51 3.92 -9.55 7.28
CA ALA A 51 3.55 -10.65 8.16
C ALA A 51 4.81 -11.33 8.73
N PRO A 52 4.78 -11.83 9.99
CA PRO A 52 5.89 -12.61 10.54
C PRO A 52 6.24 -13.80 9.65
N GLY A 53 7.52 -13.94 9.30
CA GLY A 53 7.99 -15.03 8.42
C GLY A 53 7.57 -14.91 6.95
N GLU A 54 6.99 -13.78 6.53
CA GLU A 54 6.67 -13.56 5.13
C GLU A 54 7.93 -13.55 4.26
N ARG A 55 7.85 -14.20 3.09
CA ARG A 55 8.95 -14.20 2.11
C ARG A 55 8.99 -12.88 1.32
N ALA A 56 10.19 -12.44 0.97
CA ALA A 56 10.41 -11.19 0.24
C ALA A 56 9.66 -11.14 -1.09
N GLU A 57 9.63 -12.25 -1.84
CA GLU A 57 8.94 -12.36 -3.13
C GLU A 57 7.42 -12.24 -2.98
N SER A 58 6.86 -12.80 -1.90
CA SER A 58 5.43 -12.68 -1.61
C SER A 58 5.05 -11.24 -1.29
N PHE A 59 5.92 -10.52 -0.57
CA PHE A 59 5.69 -9.12 -0.23
C PHE A 59 5.86 -8.22 -1.46
N ALA A 60 6.90 -8.44 -2.28
CA ALA A 60 7.13 -7.70 -3.52
C ALA A 60 5.93 -7.82 -4.49
N ARG A 61 5.42 -9.04 -4.72
CA ARG A 61 4.22 -9.25 -5.54
C ARG A 61 3.00 -8.49 -5.03
N ARG A 62 2.85 -8.37 -3.70
CA ARG A 62 1.78 -7.58 -3.10
C ARG A 62 1.97 -6.08 -3.38
N CYS A 63 3.20 -5.58 -3.32
CA CYS A 63 3.52 -4.21 -3.68
C CYS A 63 3.24 -3.93 -5.17
N GLU A 64 3.52 -4.87 -6.07
CA GLU A 64 3.15 -4.78 -7.49
C GLU A 64 1.62 -4.72 -7.68
N GLU A 65 0.85 -5.51 -6.93
CA GLU A 65 -0.62 -5.39 -6.94
C GLU A 65 -1.08 -3.99 -6.53
N PHE A 66 -0.45 -3.39 -5.52
CA PHE A 66 -0.76 -2.03 -5.09
C PHE A 66 -0.40 -0.99 -6.15
N ALA A 67 0.76 -1.13 -6.79
CA ALA A 67 1.17 -0.28 -7.91
C ALA A 67 0.15 -0.37 -9.06
N GLY A 68 -0.35 -1.57 -9.36
CA GLY A 68 -1.44 -1.79 -10.33
C GLY A 68 -2.77 -1.11 -9.99
N TRP A 69 -2.97 -0.70 -8.73
CA TRP A 69 -4.13 0.11 -8.31
C TRP A 69 -3.83 1.61 -8.30
N GLY A 70 -2.63 2.01 -8.72
CA GLY A 70 -2.16 3.40 -8.71
C GLY A 70 -1.65 3.86 -7.34
N ILE A 71 -1.20 2.95 -6.47
CA ILE A 71 -0.51 3.32 -5.23
C ILE A 71 0.94 3.66 -5.55
N ASP A 72 1.38 4.83 -5.12
CA ASP A 72 2.72 5.34 -5.37
C ASP A 72 3.70 4.95 -4.25
N HIS A 73 3.23 4.81 -3.01
CA HIS A 73 4.08 4.58 -1.84
C HIS A 73 3.44 3.58 -0.85
N ALA A 74 4.21 2.60 -0.38
CA ALA A 74 3.83 1.73 0.74
C ALA A 74 4.61 2.06 2.03
N VAL A 75 3.87 2.40 3.09
CA VAL A 75 4.37 2.47 4.46
C VAL A 75 4.18 1.10 5.11
N VAL A 76 5.29 0.47 5.48
CA VAL A 76 5.29 -0.90 6.02
C VAL A 76 5.37 -0.88 7.54
N THR A 77 4.51 -1.65 8.18
CA THR A 77 4.50 -1.84 9.64
C THR A 77 4.60 -3.31 10.01
N THR A 78 4.86 -3.59 11.29
CA THR A 78 4.81 -4.92 11.91
C THR A 78 3.80 -4.89 13.06
N ALA A 79 3.32 -6.06 13.52
CA ALA A 79 2.39 -6.12 14.66
C ALA A 79 3.04 -5.78 16.01
N GLY A 80 4.37 -5.71 16.06
CA GLY A 80 5.18 -5.32 17.21
C GLY A 80 6.48 -4.65 16.74
N PRO A 81 7.57 -4.66 17.55
CA PRO A 81 8.86 -4.12 17.15
C PRO A 81 9.39 -4.77 15.86
N TRP A 82 10.23 -4.05 15.12
CA TRP A 82 10.89 -4.59 13.93
C TRP A 82 12.01 -5.57 14.33
N PRO A 83 11.89 -6.87 14.00
CA PRO A 83 13.04 -7.76 14.10
C PRO A 83 14.02 -7.46 12.96
N VAL A 84 15.32 -7.68 13.18
CA VAL A 84 16.36 -7.52 12.15
C VAL A 84 16.02 -8.33 10.90
N ALA A 85 15.60 -9.58 11.06
CA ALA A 85 15.18 -10.45 9.95
C ALA A 85 14.00 -9.86 9.14
N GLY A 86 13.11 -9.08 9.80
CA GLY A 86 12.02 -8.39 9.12
C GLY A 86 12.53 -7.23 8.25
N VAL A 87 13.49 -6.46 8.77
CA VAL A 87 14.15 -5.37 8.02
C VAL A 87 14.90 -5.94 6.81
N GLU A 88 15.62 -7.05 6.97
CA GLU A 88 16.32 -7.71 5.87
C GLU A 88 15.35 -8.22 4.79
N THR A 89 14.22 -8.82 5.20
CA THR A 89 13.18 -9.25 4.27
C THR A 89 12.59 -8.07 3.51
N LEU A 90 12.32 -6.94 4.18
CA LEU A 90 11.85 -5.74 3.53
C LEU A 90 12.88 -5.20 2.52
N GLY A 91 14.17 -5.19 2.89
CA GLY A 91 15.25 -4.78 1.99
C GLY A 91 15.35 -5.67 0.74
N ARG A 92 15.27 -7.01 0.91
CA ARG A 92 15.21 -7.96 -0.20
C ARG A 92 13.98 -7.72 -1.09
N ALA A 93 12.82 -7.50 -0.49
CA ALA A 93 11.60 -7.24 -1.25
C ALA A 93 11.70 -5.94 -2.07
N ALA A 94 12.28 -4.88 -1.50
CA ALA A 94 12.50 -3.62 -2.20
C ALA A 94 13.39 -3.79 -3.44
N ALA A 95 14.41 -4.64 -3.36
CA ALA A 95 15.28 -4.95 -4.51
C ALA A 95 14.59 -5.77 -5.61
N LEU A 96 13.43 -6.37 -5.34
CA LEU A 96 12.64 -7.13 -6.32
C LEU A 96 11.58 -6.28 -7.03
N ILE A 97 11.28 -5.08 -6.52
CA ILE A 97 10.27 -4.18 -7.10
C ILE A 97 10.98 -3.29 -8.13
N GLY A 98 10.56 -3.39 -9.39
CA GLY A 98 11.08 -2.60 -10.53
C GLY A 98 10.28 -1.34 -10.79
#